data_AF-A0A6P5LDM2-F1
#
_entry.id   AF-A0A6P5LDM2-F1
#
_cell.length_a   1.000
_cell.length_b   1.000
_cell.length_c   1.000
_cell.angle_alpha   90.00
_cell.angle_beta   90.00
_cell.angle_gamma   90.00
#
_symmetry.space_group_name_H-M   'P 1'
#
loop_
_entity.id
_entity.type
_entity.pdbx_description
1 polymer ?
#
loop_
_entity_poly.entity_id
_entity_poly.type
_entity_poly.pdbx_seq_one_letter_code
_entity_poly.pdbx_strand_id
1 'polypeptide(L)'
;MEENECPMRGFTKELAPRNRPPALLPQKGKYMFMDLQHLRKFYQVPIQAPKDFLSVILEKGSRTAMQFLTAVKLENPEMLERVSRELWMMKISPNPRASWLLQRKQNFLKNNLGVY
;
A
#
# COMPACT_ATOMS: atom_id res chain seq x y z
N MET A 1 -12.52 -19.58 -7.43
CA MET A 1 -11.49 -18.53 -7.49
C MET A 1 -12.09 -17.29 -6.86
N GLU A 2 -11.64 -16.91 -5.67
CA GLU A 2 -12.15 -15.73 -4.95
C GLU A 2 -11.56 -14.48 -5.62
N GLU A 3 -12.34 -13.92 -6.54
CA GLU A 3 -11.93 -12.94 -7.53
C GLU A 3 -11.71 -11.54 -6.95
N ASN A 4 -11.37 -11.41 -5.66
CA ASN A 4 -11.24 -10.14 -4.94
C ASN A 4 -9.95 -10.02 -4.11
N GLU A 5 -8.98 -10.91 -4.35
CA GLU A 5 -7.79 -10.97 -3.53
C GLU A 5 -6.60 -10.18 -4.09
N CYS A 6 -5.93 -9.46 -3.19
CA CYS A 6 -4.60 -8.90 -3.43
C CYS A 6 -3.61 -10.04 -3.74
N PRO A 7 -2.66 -9.91 -4.71
CA PRO A 7 -1.71 -10.98 -5.03
C PRO A 7 -0.91 -11.50 -3.84
N MET A 8 -0.53 -10.61 -2.91
CA MET A 8 0.11 -10.99 -1.65
C MET A 8 -0.78 -11.90 -0.79
N ARG A 9 -2.09 -11.67 -0.82
CA ARG A 9 -3.07 -12.50 -0.11
C ARG A 9 -3.18 -13.89 -0.75
N GLY A 10 -3.16 -13.96 -2.09
CA GLY A 10 -3.07 -15.21 -2.84
C GLY A 10 -1.86 -16.05 -2.42
N PHE A 11 -0.67 -15.46 -2.39
CA PHE A 11 0.54 -16.15 -1.89
C PHE A 11 0.41 -16.60 -0.44
N THR A 12 -0.15 -15.77 0.45
CA THR A 12 -0.35 -16.20 1.85
C THR A 12 -1.36 -17.34 2.01
N LYS A 13 -2.38 -17.42 1.15
CA LYS A 13 -3.35 -18.52 1.16
C LYS A 13 -2.77 -19.80 0.56
N GLU A 14 -1.96 -19.67 -0.51
CA GLU A 14 -1.38 -20.78 -1.25
C GLU A 14 -0.19 -21.44 -0.51
N LEU A 15 0.66 -20.64 0.15
CA LEU A 15 1.88 -21.14 0.81
C LEU A 15 1.62 -21.80 2.18
N ALA A 16 0.45 -21.59 2.78
CA ALA A 16 -0.17 -22.40 3.84
C ALA A 16 -1.25 -21.57 4.57
N PRO A 17 -2.33 -22.19 5.09
CA PRO A 17 -3.28 -21.55 6.02
C PRO A 17 -2.63 -21.01 7.32
N ARG A 18 -1.32 -21.25 7.50
CA ARG A 18 -0.50 -20.87 8.66
C ARG A 18 0.27 -19.56 8.46
N ASN A 19 0.36 -19.02 7.25
CA ASN A 19 1.11 -17.78 6.97
C ASN A 19 0.22 -16.55 7.14
N ARG A 20 -0.02 -16.17 8.40
CA ARG A 20 -0.79 -14.97 8.75
C ARG A 20 0.10 -13.73 8.79
N PRO A 21 -0.40 -12.54 8.37
CA PRO A 21 0.40 -11.33 8.37
C PRO A 21 0.94 -11.05 9.78
N PRO A 22 2.23 -10.67 9.92
CA PRO A 22 2.89 -10.54 11.22
C PRO A 22 2.23 -9.48 12.10
N ALA A 23 1.54 -8.51 11.50
CA ALA A 23 0.85 -7.46 12.22
C ALA A 23 -0.43 -7.92 12.96
N LEU A 24 -0.91 -9.15 12.73
CA LEU A 24 -2.00 -9.75 13.54
C LEU A 24 -1.51 -10.20 14.92
N LEU A 25 -0.20 -10.37 15.10
CA LEU A 25 0.39 -10.68 16.41
C LEU A 25 0.95 -9.37 16.99
N PRO A 26 0.41 -8.84 18.12
CA PRO A 26 0.77 -7.52 18.64
C PRO A 26 2.28 -7.31 18.82
N GLN A 27 2.98 -8.35 19.31
CA GLN A 27 4.42 -8.29 19.52
C GLN A 27 5.21 -8.18 18.22
N LYS A 28 4.80 -8.93 17.18
CA LYS A 28 5.44 -8.88 15.86
C LYS A 28 5.11 -7.58 15.14
N GLY A 29 3.89 -7.05 15.31
CA GLY A 29 3.50 -5.73 14.82
C GLY A 29 4.36 -4.62 15.44
N LYS A 30 4.52 -4.62 16.77
CA LYS A 30 5.37 -3.65 17.48
C LYS A 30 6.81 -3.70 16.99
N TYR A 31 7.38 -4.91 16.87
CA TYR A 31 8.72 -5.10 16.34
C TYR A 31 8.85 -4.55 14.90
N MET A 32 7.90 -4.87 14.03
CA MET A 32 7.89 -4.40 12.65
C MET A 32 7.88 -2.87 12.55
N PHE A 33 7.07 -2.18 13.35
CA PHE A 33 7.06 -0.70 13.34
C PHE A 33 8.37 -0.10 13.85
N MET A 34 8.97 -0.68 14.89
CA MET A 34 10.29 -0.25 15.38
C MET A 34 11.36 -0.48 14.30
N ASP A 35 11.34 -1.63 13.64
CA ASP A 35 12.30 -1.96 12.59
C ASP A 35 12.19 -0.99 11.41
N LEU A 36 10.97 -0.70 10.94
CA LEU A 36 10.73 0.29 9.87
C LEU A 36 11.30 1.68 10.19
N GLN A 37 11.30 2.10 11.47
CA GLN A 37 11.90 3.37 11.88
C GLN A 37 13.44 3.35 11.77
N HIS A 38 14.08 2.22 12.09
CA HIS A 38 15.52 2.06 11.94
C HIS A 38 15.91 1.94 10.47
N LEU A 39 15.20 1.12 9.70
CA LEU A 39 15.41 0.93 8.26
C LEU A 39 15.26 2.24 7.48
N ARG A 40 14.31 3.09 7.87
CA ARG A 40 14.19 4.45 7.31
C ARG A 40 15.48 5.25 7.44
N LYS A 41 16.14 5.20 8.61
CA LYS A 41 17.39 5.94 8.85
C LYS A 41 18.55 5.32 8.09
N PHE A 42 18.61 3.99 8.06
CA PHE A 42 19.69 3.24 7.40
C PHE A 42 19.67 3.40 5.87
N TYR A 43 18.51 3.16 5.24
CA TYR A 43 18.35 3.23 3.78
C TYR A 43 18.00 4.63 3.27
N GLN A 44 17.77 5.60 4.16
CA GLN A 44 17.42 6.99 3.82
C GLN A 44 16.15 7.11 2.96
N VAL A 45 15.29 6.09 2.96
CA VAL A 45 14.00 6.12 2.26
C VAL A 45 12.93 6.68 3.21
N PRO A 46 12.12 7.67 2.78
CA PRO A 46 11.11 8.30 3.63
C PRO A 46 9.88 7.40 3.86
N ILE A 47 10.06 6.29 4.58
CA ILE A 47 9.00 5.34 4.93
C ILE A 47 8.24 5.88 6.16
N GLN A 48 6.94 6.15 6.04
CA GLN A 48 6.07 6.43 7.18
C GLN A 48 4.78 5.63 7.07
N ALA A 49 4.63 4.65 7.96
CA ALA A 49 3.40 3.90 8.04
C ALA A 49 2.21 4.83 8.37
N PRO A 50 1.14 4.86 7.55
CA PRO A 50 -0.10 5.56 7.91
C PRO A 50 -0.67 5.03 9.25
N LYS A 51 -1.39 5.90 9.98
CA LYS A 51 -2.04 5.52 11.26
C LYS A 51 -2.95 4.29 11.11
N ASP A 52 -3.61 4.19 9.96
CA ASP A 52 -4.50 3.09 9.59
C ASP A 52 -3.80 2.05 8.70
N PHE A 53 -2.54 1.71 9.00
CA PHE A 53 -1.71 0.82 8.19
C PHE A 53 -2.39 -0.53 7.91
N LEU A 54 -3.05 -1.10 8.93
CA LEU A 54 -3.65 -2.42 8.84
C LEU A 54 -4.88 -2.43 7.94
N SER A 55 -5.80 -1.48 8.09
CA SER A 55 -6.98 -1.41 7.22
C SER A 55 -6.60 -1.06 5.78
N VAL A 56 -5.65 -0.15 5.57
CA VAL A 56 -5.23 0.25 4.21
C VAL A 56 -4.55 -0.89 3.45
N ILE A 57 -3.74 -1.72 4.12
CA ILE A 57 -3.00 -2.79 3.46
C ILE A 57 -3.78 -4.10 3.44
N LEU A 58 -4.46 -4.44 4.53
CA LEU A 58 -5.23 -5.67 4.64
C LEU A 58 -6.59 -5.53 3.96
N GLU A 59 -7.37 -4.46 4.19
CA GLU A 59 -8.73 -4.36 3.64
C GLU A 59 -8.76 -3.84 2.21
N LYS A 60 -8.13 -2.69 1.91
CA LYS A 60 -8.11 -2.14 0.55
C LYS A 60 -7.23 -2.94 -0.43
N GLY A 61 -6.18 -3.58 0.07
CA GLY A 61 -5.26 -4.38 -0.73
C GLY A 61 -4.49 -3.59 -1.81
N SER A 62 -3.77 -4.31 -2.67
CA SER A 62 -2.97 -3.71 -3.77
C SER A 62 -3.33 -4.22 -5.17
N ARG A 63 -4.48 -4.89 -5.34
CA ARG A 63 -4.80 -5.61 -6.57
C ARG A 63 -4.77 -4.75 -7.84
N THR A 64 -5.51 -3.64 -7.88
CA THR A 64 -5.53 -2.74 -9.05
C THR A 64 -4.15 -2.17 -9.35
N ALA A 65 -3.38 -1.84 -8.31
CA ALA A 65 -2.00 -1.35 -8.48
C ALA A 65 -1.09 -2.44 -9.09
N MET A 66 -1.26 -3.69 -8.68
CA MET A 66 -0.50 -4.82 -9.24
C MET A 66 -0.91 -5.15 -10.68
N GLN A 67 -2.20 -5.12 -10.99
CA GLN A 67 -2.69 -5.29 -12.38
C GLN A 67 -2.14 -4.19 -13.28
N PHE A 68 -2.10 -2.95 -12.80
CA PHE A 68 -1.51 -1.84 -13.52
C PHE A 68 0.00 -2.03 -13.73
N LEU A 69 0.74 -2.46 -12.71
CA LEU A 69 2.17 -2.77 -12.87
C LEU A 69 2.41 -3.91 -13.87
N THR A 70 1.53 -4.91 -13.92
CA THR A 70 1.60 -5.97 -14.94
C THR A 70 1.38 -5.41 -16.34
N ALA A 71 0.38 -4.55 -16.54
CA ALA A 71 0.14 -3.90 -17.83
C ALA A 71 1.34 -3.04 -18.25
N VAL A 72 1.88 -2.22 -17.35
CA VAL A 72 3.08 -1.40 -17.58
C VAL A 72 4.29 -2.27 -17.94
N LYS A 73 4.47 -3.41 -17.28
CA LYS A 73 5.57 -4.34 -17.59
C LYS A 73 5.46 -4.92 -19.01
N LEU A 74 4.24 -5.17 -19.50
CA LEU A 74 4.01 -5.72 -20.83
C LEU A 74 4.23 -4.67 -21.93
N GLU A 75 3.81 -3.43 -21.70
CA GLU A 75 3.89 -2.35 -22.70
C GLU A 75 5.22 -1.60 -22.67
N ASN A 76 5.68 -1.19 -21.48
CA ASN A 76 6.80 -0.27 -21.30
C ASN A 76 7.67 -0.66 -20.09
N PRO A 77 8.54 -1.67 -20.24
CA PRO A 77 9.36 -2.18 -19.13
C PRO A 77 10.31 -1.12 -18.55
N GLU A 78 10.73 -0.13 -19.34
CA GLU A 78 11.59 0.98 -18.91
C GLU A 78 10.92 1.90 -17.85
N MET A 79 9.59 2.01 -17.86
CA MET A 79 8.86 2.85 -16.91
C MET A 79 8.50 2.11 -15.62
N LEU A 80 8.68 0.79 -15.57
CA LEU A 80 8.23 -0.06 -14.46
C LEU A 80 8.84 0.35 -13.12
N GLU A 81 10.15 0.65 -13.09
CA GLU A 81 10.83 1.05 -11.86
C GLU A 81 10.29 2.40 -11.33
N ARG A 82 10.10 3.36 -12.23
CA ARG A 82 9.60 4.69 -11.86
C ARG A 82 8.17 4.61 -11.34
N VAL A 83 7.29 3.90 -12.04
CA VAL A 83 5.88 3.74 -11.67
C VAL A 83 5.73 2.98 -10.35
N SER A 84 6.49 1.90 -10.16
CA SER A 84 6.44 1.13 -8.91
C SER A 84 6.91 1.96 -7.70
N ARG A 85 7.96 2.77 -7.87
CA ARG A 85 8.45 3.70 -6.85
C ARG A 85 7.39 4.75 -6.49
N GLU A 86 6.75 5.37 -7.48
CA GLU A 86 5.69 6.36 -7.23
C GLU A 86 4.48 5.75 -6.51
N LEU A 87 4.04 4.55 -6.92
CA LEU A 87 2.95 3.84 -6.25
C LEU A 87 3.29 3.50 -4.79
N TRP A 88 4.53 3.09 -4.52
CA TRP A 88 5.01 2.82 -3.16
C TRP A 88 5.02 4.10 -2.31
N MET A 89 5.57 5.18 -2.86
CA MET A 89 5.62 6.48 -2.21
C MET A 89 4.23 7.03 -1.91
N MET A 90 3.23 6.78 -2.77
CA MET A 90 1.85 7.19 -2.53
C MET A 90 1.20 6.47 -1.34
N LYS A 91 1.53 5.18 -1.13
CA LYS A 91 0.90 4.36 -0.07
C LYS A 91 1.64 4.43 1.27
N ILE A 92 2.96 4.55 1.24
CA ILE A 92 3.84 4.28 2.41
C ILE A 92 4.70 5.50 2.78
N SER A 93 4.77 6.54 1.96
CA SER A 93 5.41 7.82 2.31
C SER A 93 4.35 8.91 2.44
N PRO A 94 4.49 9.90 3.34
CA PRO A 94 3.66 11.09 3.31
C PRO A 94 4.12 11.92 2.12
N ASN A 95 3.40 11.84 1.00
CA ASN A 95 3.63 12.73 -0.13
C ASN A 95 2.71 13.97 0.03
N PRO A 96 3.26 15.20 0.18
CA PRO A 96 2.46 16.41 0.25
C PRO A 96 1.58 16.63 -1.00
N ARG A 97 1.99 16.13 -2.19
CA ARG A 97 1.14 16.16 -3.40
C ARG A 97 -0.05 15.21 -3.31
N ALA A 98 0.12 14.03 -2.70
CA ALA A 98 -0.96 13.07 -2.51
C ALA A 98 -1.97 13.57 -1.46
N SER A 99 -1.51 14.23 -0.40
CA SER A 99 -2.37 14.94 0.55
C SER A 99 -3.27 15.96 -0.16
N TRP A 100 -2.71 16.77 -1.06
CA TRP A 100 -3.48 17.77 -1.80
C TRP A 100 -4.49 17.14 -2.78
N LEU A 101 -4.11 16.06 -3.48
CA LEU A 101 -5.02 15.33 -4.38
C LEU A 101 -6.14 14.60 -3.61
N LEU A 102 -5.83 14.03 -2.45
CA LEU A 102 -6.83 13.43 -1.55
C LEU A 102 -7.78 14.51 -1.02
N GLN A 103 -7.26 15.64 -0.56
CA GLN A 103 -8.06 16.78 -0.13
C GLN A 103 -8.97 17.26 -1.26
N ARG A 104 -8.45 17.36 -2.49
CA ARG A 104 -9.23 17.79 -3.66
C ARG A 104 -10.29 16.78 -4.07
N LYS A 105 -9.98 15.47 -4.03
CA LYS A 105 -10.96 14.40 -4.28
C LYS A 105 -12.03 14.38 -3.20
N GLN A 106 -11.65 14.55 -1.94
CA GLN A 106 -12.58 14.58 -0.81
C GLN A 106 -13.47 15.83 -0.85
N ASN A 107 -12.92 16.99 -1.23
CA ASN A 107 -13.70 18.20 -1.47
C ASN A 107 -14.62 18.06 -2.69
N PHE A 108 -14.16 17.40 -3.77
CA PHE A 108 -15.01 17.14 -4.94
C PHE A 108 -16.18 16.20 -4.60
N LEU A 109 -15.94 15.15 -3.81
CA LEU A 109 -16.99 14.22 -3.38
C LEU A 109 -17.95 14.90 -2.39
N LYS A 110 -17.44 15.69 -1.44
CA LYS A 110 -18.27 16.48 -0.52
C LYS A 110 -19.15 17.48 -1.26
N ASN A 111 -18.61 18.15 -2.28
CA ASN A 111 -19.33 19.18 -3.01
C ASN A 111 -20.33 18.65 -4.06
N ASN A 112 -20.12 17.43 -4.59
CA ASN A 112 -20.99 16.88 -5.64
C ASN A 112 -21.92 15.75 -5.18
N LEU A 113 -21.67 15.11 -4.03
CA LEU A 113 -22.48 13.98 -3.55
C LEU A 113 -23.11 14.22 -2.16
N GLY A 114 -22.86 15.35 -1.51
CA GLY A 114 -23.58 15.76 -0.29
C GLY A 114 -23.48 14.80 0.90
N VAL A 115 -22.46 13.93 0.94
CA VAL A 115 -22.25 13.01 2.06
C VAL A 115 -21.36 13.69 3.11
N TYR A 116 -21.96 14.02 4.26
CA TYR A 116 -21.28 14.54 5.46
C TYR A 116 -20.54 13.43 6.21
#